data_AF-A0A4Y2JNC0-F1
#
_entry.id   AF-A0A4Y2JNC0-F1
#
_cell.length_a   1.000
_cell.length_b   1.000
_cell.length_c   1.000
_cell.angle_alpha   90.00
_cell.angle_beta   90.00
_cell.angle_gamma   90.00
#
_symmetry.space_group_name_H-M   'P 1'
#
loop_
_entity.id
_entity.type
_entity.pdbx_description
1 polymer ?
#
loop_
_entity_poly.entity_id
_entity_poly.type
_entity_poly.pdbx_seq_one_letter_code
_entity_poly.pdbx_strand_id
1 'polypeptide(L)'
;MELENEIRAEDQIGREMESAITIHEESRIPNRRFDSEEVNFQALIDTDRLPDEARVASIVNIVHIVRLLFVILLRKVKSNPR
;
A
#
# COMPACT_ATOMS: atom_id res chain seq x y z
N MET A 1 16.58 23.77 -3.46
CA MET A 1 17.12 23.31 -2.16
C MET A 1 15.99 22.90 -1.21
N GLU A 2 14.99 23.75 -0.94
CA GLU A 2 13.83 23.35 -0.10
C GLU A 2 12.96 22.25 -0.75
N LEU A 3 12.64 22.40 -2.03
CA LEU A 3 11.80 21.42 -2.77
C LEU A 3 12.41 20.01 -2.85
N GLU A 4 13.75 19.92 -2.95
CA GLU A 4 14.46 18.63 -3.02
C GLU A 4 14.50 17.93 -1.66
N ASN A 5 14.51 18.69 -0.57
CA ASN A 5 14.44 18.17 0.78
C ASN A 5 13.03 17.65 1.11
N GLU A 6 12.00 18.33 0.62
CA GLU A 6 10.60 17.93 0.78
C GLU A 6 10.30 16.62 0.04
N ILE A 7 10.72 16.50 -1.22
CA ILE A 7 10.59 15.25 -2.01
C ILE A 7 11.29 14.08 -1.32
N ARG A 8 12.49 14.30 -0.76
CA ARG A 8 13.23 13.26 -0.04
C ARG A 8 12.53 12.81 1.25
N ALA A 9 11.87 13.72 1.94
CA ALA A 9 11.10 13.41 3.14
C ALA A 9 9.86 12.58 2.81
N GLU A 10 9.11 12.95 1.76
CA GLU A 10 7.95 12.17 1.30
C GLU A 10 8.34 10.74 0.86
N ASP A 11 9.45 10.60 0.14
CA ASP A 11 9.99 9.30 -0.27
C ASP A 11 10.38 8.43 0.93
N GLN A 12 10.90 9.02 2.00
CA GLN A 12 11.27 8.31 3.22
C GLN A 12 10.04 7.84 3.98
N ILE A 13 9.04 8.72 4.15
CA ILE A 13 7.74 8.38 4.77
C ILE A 13 7.07 7.24 3.99
N GLY A 14 7.10 7.29 2.65
CA GLY A 14 6.56 6.24 1.80
C GLY A 14 7.22 4.88 2.03
N ARG A 15 8.54 4.83 2.18
CA ARG A 15 9.28 3.58 2.48
C ARG A 15 8.98 3.04 3.88
N GLU A 16 8.91 3.92 4.88
CA GLU A 16 8.60 3.52 6.25
C GLU A 16 7.18 2.95 6.34
N MET A 17 6.23 3.61 5.68
CA MET A 17 4.85 3.14 5.55
C MET A 17 4.76 1.80 4.81
N GLU A 18 5.46 1.62 3.69
CA GLU A 18 5.52 0.34 2.98
C GLU A 18 6.06 -0.78 3.89
N SER A 19 7.05 -0.47 4.72
CA SER A 19 7.63 -1.44 5.65
C SER A 19 6.67 -1.85 6.77
N ALA A 20 5.73 -0.98 7.16
CA ALA A 20 4.74 -1.20 8.20
C ALA A 20 3.50 -1.98 7.71
N ILE A 21 3.34 -2.13 6.39
CA ILE A 21 2.18 -2.78 5.78
C ILE A 21 2.60 -4.12 5.18
N THR A 22 2.02 -5.21 5.69
CA THR A 22 2.17 -6.53 5.10
C THR A 22 0.90 -6.91 4.35
N ILE A 23 1.02 -7.27 3.07
CA ILE A 23 -0.13 -7.70 2.24
C ILE A 23 0.03 -9.16 1.81
N HIS A 24 -0.98 -9.96 2.16
CA HIS A 24 -1.12 -11.35 1.74
C HIS A 24 -2.27 -11.50 0.75
N GLU A 25 -2.08 -12.36 -0.25
CA GLU A 25 -3.17 -12.82 -1.11
C GLU A 25 -3.90 -13.95 -0.38
N GLU A 26 -5.18 -13.76 -0.10
CA GLU A 26 -6.02 -14.75 0.60
C GLU A 26 -6.62 -15.76 -0.38
N SER A 27 -7.08 -15.27 -1.54
CA SER A 27 -7.70 -16.12 -2.55
C SER A 27 -7.64 -15.48 -3.93
N ARG A 28 -7.59 -16.32 -4.96
CA ARG A 28 -7.74 -15.93 -6.36
C ARG A 28 -8.74 -16.85 -7.04
N ILE A 29 -9.84 -16.27 -7.53
CA ILE A 29 -10.95 -17.01 -8.11
C ILE A 29 -11.12 -16.57 -9.58
N PRO A 30 -11.14 -17.51 -10.55
CA PRO A 30 -11.42 -17.18 -11.93
C PRO A 30 -12.83 -16.58 -12.10
N ASN A 31 -12.91 -15.38 -12.68
CA ASN A 31 -14.15 -14.70 -13.02
C ASN A 31 -14.44 -14.84 -14.52
N ARG A 32 -15.10 -15.94 -14.87
CA ARG A 32 -15.40 -16.29 -16.27
C ARG A 32 -16.37 -15.33 -16.97
N ARG A 33 -17.17 -14.57 -16.21
CA ARG A 33 -18.13 -13.60 -16.77
C ARG A 33 -17.41 -12.44 -17.46
N PHE A 34 -16.23 -12.08 -16.97
CA PHE A 34 -15.45 -10.95 -17.44
C PHE A 34 -14.06 -11.35 -17.97
N ASP A 35 -13.83 -12.65 -18.18
CA ASP A 35 -12.53 -13.22 -18.56
C ASP A 35 -11.37 -12.66 -17.70
N SER A 36 -11.59 -12.63 -16.39
CA SER A 36 -10.68 -12.02 -15.41
C SER A 36 -10.51 -12.91 -14.18
N GLU A 37 -9.75 -12.43 -13.19
CA GLU A 37 -9.60 -13.06 -11.89
C GLU A 37 -10.03 -12.08 -10.80
N GLU A 38 -10.80 -12.57 -9.83
CA GLU A 38 -11.08 -11.86 -8.59
C GLU A 38 -10.03 -12.26 -7.57
N VAL A 39 -9.29 -11.29 -7.05
CA VAL A 39 -8.19 -11.51 -6.10
C VAL A 39 -8.50 -10.78 -4.80
N ASN A 40 -8.53 -11.53 -3.71
CA ASN A 40 -8.74 -11.00 -2.36
C ASN A 40 -7.41 -10.87 -1.66
N PHE A 41 -7.19 -9.70 -1.05
CA PHE A 41 -5.98 -9.42 -0.29
C PHE A 41 -6.35 -9.03 1.13
N GLN A 42 -5.56 -9.51 2.08
CA GLN A 42 -5.57 -9.05 3.47
C GLN A 42 -4.35 -8.17 3.72
N ALA A 43 -4.58 -7.02 4.35
CA ALA A 43 -3.52 -6.12 4.79
C ALA A 43 -3.43 -6.13 6.32
N LEU A 44 -2.22 -6.33 6.83
CA LEU A 44 -1.86 -6.19 8.24
C LEU A 44 -1.01 -4.91 8.38
N ILE A 45 -1.40 -4.05 9.31
CA ILE A 45 -0.73 -2.78 9.58
C ILE A 45 -0.08 -2.86 10.96
N ASP A 46 1.25 -2.79 10.98
CA ASP A 46 2.02 -2.69 12.22
C ASP A 46 2.05 -1.22 12.68
N THR A 47 1.19 -0.90 13.65
CA THR A 47 1.05 0.47 14.15
C THR A 47 2.28 0.98 14.89
N ASP A 48 3.12 0.08 15.40
CA ASP A 48 4.36 0.43 16.10
C ASP A 48 5.51 0.75 15.14
N ARG A 49 5.33 0.46 13.85
CA ARG A 49 6.27 0.78 12.77
C ARG A 49 5.80 1.93 11.88
N LEU A 50 4.61 2.48 12.13
CA LEU A 50 4.14 3.65 11.42
C LEU A 50 5.01 4.87 11.74
N PRO A 51 5.26 5.76 10.77
CA PRO A 51 5.91 7.04 11.04
C PRO A 51 5.04 7.88 11.98
N ASP A 52 5.64 8.75 12.79
CA ASP A 52 4.95 9.51 13.84
C ASP A 52 3.82 10.40 13.26
N GLU A 53 4.00 10.90 12.04
CA GLU A 53 3.02 11.66 11.27
C GLU A 53 1.74 10.84 10.98
N ALA A 54 1.87 9.51 10.89
CA ALA A 54 0.76 8.59 10.68
C ALA A 54 0.08 8.16 11.99
N ARG A 55 0.75 8.30 13.14
CA ARG A 55 0.23 7.89 14.46
C ARG A 55 -0.77 8.86 15.06
N VAL A 56 -0.71 10.15 14.70
CA VAL A 56 -1.37 11.21 15.48
C VAL A 56 -2.75 11.65 14.96
N ALA A 57 -3.07 11.68 13.65
CA ALA A 57 -4.39 12.19 13.24
C ALA A 57 -4.92 11.84 11.84
N SER A 58 -6.26 11.74 11.80
CA SER A 58 -7.19 12.11 10.72
C SER A 58 -7.26 11.21 9.48
N ILE A 59 -8.50 11.05 9.00
CA ILE A 59 -8.98 10.32 7.80
C ILE A 59 -8.09 10.48 6.55
N VAL A 60 -7.31 11.56 6.45
CA VAL A 60 -6.31 11.81 5.40
C VAL A 60 -5.26 10.70 5.32
N ASN A 61 -4.81 10.16 6.46
CA ASN A 61 -3.85 9.06 6.51
C ASN A 61 -4.46 7.73 6.06
N ILE A 62 -5.76 7.50 6.29
CA ILE A 62 -6.46 6.31 5.78
C ILE A 62 -6.51 6.35 4.24
N VAL A 63 -6.80 7.51 3.65
CA VAL A 63 -6.78 7.68 2.18
C VAL A 63 -5.37 7.43 1.63
N HIS A 64 -4.33 7.90 2.32
CA HIS A 64 -2.94 7.67 1.93
C HIS A 64 -2.57 6.18 2.02
N ILE A 65 -2.93 5.51 3.13
CA ILE A 65 -2.75 4.06 3.32
C ILE A 65 -3.50 3.27 2.24
N VAL A 66 -4.76 3.60 1.95
CA VAL A 66 -5.56 2.95 0.90
C VAL A 66 -4.91 3.16 -0.48
N ARG A 67 -4.43 4.37 -0.79
CA ARG A 67 -3.69 4.63 -2.04
C ARG A 67 -2.41 3.81 -2.14
N LEU A 68 -1.63 3.73 -1.07
CA LEU A 68 -0.42 2.89 -1.02
C LEU A 68 -0.76 1.42 -1.17
N LEU A 69 -1.80 0.92 -0.51
CA LEU A 69 -2.31 -0.44 -0.69
C LEU A 69 -2.64 -0.69 -2.16
N PHE A 70 -3.38 0.21 -2.82
CA PHE A 70 -3.67 0.08 -4.25
C PHE A 70 -2.41 0.07 -5.12
N VAL A 71 -1.43 0.93 -4.85
CA VAL A 71 -0.16 0.96 -5.60
C VAL A 71 0.61 -0.35 -5.41
N ILE A 72 0.71 -0.86 -4.18
CA ILE A 72 1.39 -2.12 -3.87
C ILE A 72 0.66 -3.28 -4.55
N LEU A 73 -0.67 -3.32 -4.49
CA LEU A 73 -1.49 -4.33 -5.16
C LEU A 73 -1.28 -4.32 -6.67
N LEU A 74 -1.33 -3.15 -7.31
CA LEU A 74 -1.07 -3.01 -8.75
C LEU A 74 0.34 -3.45 -9.12
N ARG A 75 1.34 -3.13 -8.30
CA ARG A 75 2.72 -3.62 -8.49
C ARG A 75 2.77 -5.14 -8.38
N LYS A 76 2.20 -5.76 -7.34
CA LYS A 76 2.18 -7.22 -7.17
C LYS A 76 1.46 -7.93 -8.32
N VAL A 77 0.33 -7.42 -8.77
CA VAL A 77 -0.40 -7.99 -9.93
C VAL A 77 0.44 -7.89 -11.20
N LYS A 78 1.13 -6.77 -11.44
CA LYS A 78 2.04 -6.61 -12.58
C LYS A 78 3.28 -7.52 -12.49
N SER A 79 3.78 -7.75 -11.28
CA SER A 79 4.95 -8.59 -10.98
C SER A 79 4.65 -10.09 -10.94
N ASN A 80 3.38 -10.50 -11.06
CA ASN A 80 2.98 -11.88 -11.25
C ASN A 80 2.55 -12.13 -12.71
N PRO A 81 3.46 -12.01 -13.70
CA PRO A 81 3.17 -12.52 -15.02
C PRO A 81 3.08 -14.05 -14.92
N ARG A 82 2.04 -14.61 -15.54
CA ARG A 82 1.87 -16.06 -15.71
C ARG A 82 3.16 -16.75 -16.17
#